data_AF-A0A392MHD2-F1
#
_entry.id   AF-A0A392MHD2-F1
#
_cell.length_a   1.000
_cell.length_b   1.000
_cell.length_c   1.000
_cell.angle_alpha   90.00
_cell.angle_beta   90.00
_cell.angle_gamma   90.00
#
_symmetry.space_group_name_H-M   'P 1'
#
loop_
_entity.id
_entity.type
_entity.pdbx_description
1 polymer ?
#
loop_
_entity_poly.entity_id
_entity_poly.type
_entity_poly.pdbx_seq_one_letter_code
_entity_poly.pdbx_strand_id
1 'polypeptide(L)'
;MEEIYSYNLGPGHVVTSGPASCVKLDVIVLEGDFNNEDDDTWSQEEFESHVVKERDGKRPLLTGGDLQVTLKEGVGTLADLTFTDNSSWIRSRKFRLGLKVSSGFCEGMRIREAKTEAFTVKDHRGELYKKHYPPALTDEVWRLEKIGKDGSFHKRLTKAGICSVEDVLQLVVRDPQRLRNILGSGMSNKMWEVLVEHAKTCVLSGKLYVYYPDDARNVGVVFNNIYELSGLITNDQYYSADSLSDSQK
;
A
#
# COMPACT_ATOMS: atom_id res chain seq x y z
N MET A 1 18.25 -8.43 4.40
CA MET A 1 19.46 -7.95 5.08
C MET A 1 20.22 -7.10 4.09
N GLU A 2 20.42 -5.82 4.41
CA GLU A 2 21.20 -4.89 3.60
C GLU A 2 22.65 -4.87 4.11
N GLU A 3 23.60 -4.76 3.20
CA GLU A 3 25.04 -4.73 3.51
C GLU A 3 25.59 -3.31 3.44
N ILE A 4 26.50 -3.00 4.36
CA ILE A 4 27.21 -1.73 4.50
C ILE A 4 28.68 -1.99 4.22
N TYR A 5 29.29 -1.14 3.42
CA TYR A 5 30.68 -1.26 3.01
C TYR A 5 31.46 -0.01 3.37
N SER A 6 32.66 -0.17 3.94
CA SER A 6 33.62 0.92 4.15
C SER A 6 34.60 0.98 2.96
N TYR A 7 34.70 2.14 2.32
CA TYR A 7 35.59 2.38 1.18
C TYR A 7 36.66 3.42 1.52
N ASN A 8 37.85 3.26 0.93
CA ASN A 8 38.85 4.31 0.92
C ASN A 8 38.43 5.46 -0.01
N LEU A 9 38.84 6.70 0.31
CA LEU A 9 38.64 7.88 -0.55
C LEU A 9 39.38 7.79 -1.92
N GLY A 10 40.25 6.80 -2.10
CA GLY A 10 40.97 6.51 -3.34
C GLY A 10 40.22 5.51 -4.24
N PRO A 11 40.91 4.61 -4.96
CA PRO A 11 40.22 3.58 -5.75
C PRO A 11 39.27 2.82 -4.81
N GLY A 12 38.00 2.71 -5.18
CA GLY A 12 36.85 2.26 -4.37
C GLY A 12 36.94 0.81 -3.89
N HIS A 13 38.02 0.48 -3.19
CA HIS A 13 38.30 -0.79 -2.57
C HIS A 13 37.78 -0.76 -1.14
N VAL A 14 37.14 -1.86 -0.75
CA VAL A 14 36.66 -2.07 0.60
C VAL A 14 37.86 -2.11 1.55
N VAL A 15 37.73 -1.42 2.68
CA VAL A 15 38.77 -1.39 3.72
C VAL A 15 38.68 -2.68 4.55
N THR A 16 39.49 -3.67 4.20
CA THR A 16 39.44 -5.00 4.83
C THR A 16 40.32 -5.17 6.07
N SER A 17 41.16 -4.19 6.40
CA SER A 17 42.07 -4.26 7.55
C SER A 17 42.27 -2.90 8.24
N GLY A 18 42.78 -2.92 9.47
CA GLY A 18 43.00 -1.73 10.30
C GLY A 18 41.75 -1.27 11.06
N PRO A 19 41.85 -0.19 11.86
CA PRO A 19 40.78 0.24 12.75
C PRO A 19 39.45 0.56 12.04
N ALA A 20 39.52 1.10 10.82
CA ALA A 20 38.36 1.43 10.00
C ALA A 20 37.55 0.19 9.55
N SER A 21 38.21 -0.96 9.40
CA SER A 21 37.57 -2.21 8.97
C SER A 21 36.68 -2.87 10.03
N CYS A 22 36.83 -2.45 11.29
CA CYS A 22 36.14 -3.00 12.46
C CYS A 22 35.36 -1.93 13.25
N VAL A 23 35.04 -0.80 12.62
CA VAL A 23 34.39 0.32 13.29
C VAL A 23 32.94 0.00 13.65
N LYS A 24 32.46 0.57 14.75
CA LYS A 24 31.06 0.54 15.14
C LYS A 24 30.35 1.80 14.66
N LEU A 25 29.20 1.63 14.02
CA LEU A 25 28.40 2.68 13.40
C LEU A 25 27.04 2.77 14.09
N ASP A 26 26.57 3.98 14.36
CA ASP A 26 25.21 4.26 14.80
C ASP A 26 24.31 4.51 13.58
N VAL A 27 23.14 3.87 13.58
CA VAL A 27 22.07 4.10 12.61
C VAL A 27 21.22 5.27 13.08
N ILE A 28 21.04 6.28 12.23
CA ILE A 28 20.27 7.48 12.55
C ILE A 28 19.29 7.84 11.43
N VAL A 29 18.32 8.70 11.74
CA VAL A 29 17.38 9.24 10.74
C VAL A 29 17.80 10.65 10.37
N LEU A 30 17.78 10.96 9.08
CA LEU A 30 18.08 12.27 8.51
C LEU A 30 16.86 12.85 7.77
N GLU A 31 16.82 14.17 7.62
CA GLU A 31 15.80 14.84 6.80
C GLU A 31 15.92 14.43 5.33
N GLY A 32 14.79 14.19 4.64
CA GLY A 32 14.80 13.71 3.26
C GLY A 32 15.38 14.70 2.24
N ASP A 33 15.31 15.98 2.56
CA ASP A 33 15.84 17.12 1.83
C ASP A 33 17.33 17.39 2.09
N PHE A 34 18.01 16.55 2.87
CA PHE A 34 19.47 16.56 2.95
C PHE A 34 20.08 16.09 1.62
N ASN A 35 20.10 17.00 0.66
CA ASN A 35 20.50 16.77 -0.72
C ASN A 35 21.59 17.77 -1.08
N ASN A 36 22.80 17.24 -1.30
CA ASN A 36 23.91 17.97 -1.90
C ASN A 36 24.09 17.34 -3.27
N GLU A 37 23.27 17.76 -4.24
CA GLU A 37 23.28 17.15 -5.59
C GLU A 37 24.57 17.47 -6.37
N ASP A 38 25.36 18.44 -5.89
CA ASP A 38 26.54 18.95 -6.61
C ASP A 38 27.90 18.59 -5.96
N ASP A 39 27.92 18.09 -4.72
CA ASP A 39 29.16 17.65 -4.06
C ASP A 39 28.82 16.68 -2.91
N ASP A 40 29.20 15.40 -2.99
CA ASP A 40 29.06 14.40 -1.91
C ASP A 40 29.94 14.72 -0.67
N THR A 41 30.27 15.98 -0.49
CA THR A 41 31.15 16.54 0.52
C THR A 41 30.32 17.44 1.44
N TRP A 42 29.95 16.90 2.61
CA TRP A 42 29.34 17.66 3.71
C TRP A 42 30.26 17.71 4.92
N SER A 43 30.09 18.74 5.75
CA SER A 43 30.78 18.80 7.04
C SER A 43 30.08 17.90 8.08
N GLN A 44 30.78 17.60 9.19
CA GLN A 44 30.18 16.84 10.28
C GLN A 44 29.00 17.63 10.90
N GLU A 45 29.17 18.94 11.06
CA GLU A 45 28.15 19.84 11.61
C GLU A 45 26.92 19.90 10.71
N GLU A 46 27.12 19.94 9.39
CA GLU A 46 26.04 19.90 8.41
C GLU A 46 25.27 18.57 8.52
N PHE A 47 25.97 17.44 8.59
CA PHE A 47 25.34 16.13 8.79
C PHE A 47 24.53 16.08 10.10
N GLU A 48 25.11 16.57 11.19
CA GLU A 48 24.48 16.62 12.51
C GLU A 48 23.24 17.52 12.55
N SER A 49 23.23 18.62 11.78
CA SER A 49 22.08 19.52 11.70
C SER A 49 20.85 18.90 11.03
N HIS A 50 21.03 17.86 10.20
CA HIS A 50 19.95 17.16 9.50
C HIS A 50 19.42 15.95 10.26
N VAL A 51 19.93 15.66 11.48
CA VAL A 51 19.49 14.51 12.27
C VAL A 51 18.09 14.77 12.84
N VAL A 52 17.15 13.89 12.47
CA VAL A 52 15.75 13.98 12.90
C VAL A 52 15.59 13.32 14.26
N LYS A 53 15.03 14.08 15.20
CA LYS A 53 14.56 13.56 16.48
C LYS A 53 13.07 13.23 16.42
N GLU A 54 12.64 12.32 17.29
CA GLU A 54 11.23 12.05 17.51
C GLU A 54 10.46 13.30 17.97
N ARG A 55 9.15 13.30 17.75
CA ARG A 55 8.27 14.36 18.25
C ARG A 55 8.14 14.28 19.77
N ASP A 56 7.93 15.42 20.42
CA ASP A 56 7.72 15.50 21.87
C ASP A 56 6.66 14.48 22.34
N GLY A 57 7.05 13.66 23.32
CA GLY A 57 6.19 12.62 23.90
C GLY A 57 6.01 11.36 23.05
N LYS A 58 6.78 11.18 21.96
CA LYS A 58 6.82 9.94 21.17
C LYS A 58 7.98 9.03 21.56
N ARG A 59 7.89 7.77 21.13
CA ARG A 59 8.99 6.81 21.21
C ARG A 59 10.09 7.22 20.22
N PRO A 60 11.32 6.69 20.38
CA PRO A 60 12.39 6.89 19.40
C PRO A 60 11.91 6.62 17.98
N LEU A 61 12.34 7.45 17.02
CA LEU A 61 11.85 7.41 15.64
C LEU A 61 12.17 6.08 14.94
N LEU A 62 13.29 5.45 15.31
CA LEU A 62 13.68 4.11 14.93
C LEU A 62 13.65 3.17 16.14
N THR A 63 13.15 1.96 15.91
CA THR A 63 13.13 0.85 16.87
C THR A 63 13.33 -0.48 16.14
N GLY A 64 13.50 -1.56 16.88
CA GLY A 64 13.71 -2.89 16.31
C GLY A 64 15.18 -3.13 15.94
N GLY A 65 15.59 -4.41 16.01
CA GLY A 65 16.97 -4.82 15.75
C GLY A 65 18.02 -4.18 16.67
N ASP A 66 19.26 -4.24 16.22
CA ASP A 66 20.37 -3.44 16.77
C ASP A 66 20.48 -2.16 15.93
N LEU A 67 20.36 -0.99 16.57
CA LEU A 67 20.55 0.32 15.92
C LEU A 67 22.04 0.66 15.75
N GLN A 68 22.92 -0.32 16.00
CA GLN A 68 24.34 -0.20 15.79
C GLN A 68 24.80 -1.32 14.85
N VAL A 69 25.72 -0.99 13.95
CA VAL A 69 26.34 -1.94 13.02
C VAL A 69 27.82 -1.99 13.33
N THR A 70 28.35 -3.19 13.57
CA THR A 70 29.79 -3.38 13.70
C THR A 70 30.32 -3.92 12.38
N LEU A 71 31.27 -3.22 11.77
CA LEU A 71 31.93 -3.71 10.58
C LEU A 71 32.86 -4.88 10.93
N LYS A 72 33.00 -5.82 10.00
CA LYS A 72 34.00 -6.88 10.02
C LYS A 72 34.63 -6.94 8.64
N GLU A 73 35.94 -6.73 8.58
CA GLU A 73 36.68 -6.65 7.31
C GLU A 73 36.06 -5.62 6.35
N GLY A 74 35.55 -4.51 6.90
CA GLY A 74 34.94 -3.42 6.15
C GLY A 74 33.49 -3.65 5.74
N VAL A 75 32.87 -4.78 6.14
CA VAL A 75 31.48 -5.11 5.80
C VAL A 75 30.64 -5.23 7.07
N GLY A 76 29.48 -4.59 7.07
CA GLY A 76 28.48 -4.66 8.14
C GLY A 76 27.13 -5.09 7.59
N THR A 77 26.29 -5.68 8.43
CA THR A 77 24.93 -6.06 8.06
C THR A 77 23.94 -5.25 8.90
N LEU A 78 23.00 -4.60 8.23
CA LEU A 78 21.92 -3.88 8.87
C LEU A 78 20.80 -4.85 9.23
N ALA A 79 20.42 -4.87 10.52
CA ALA A 79 19.29 -5.64 11.02
C ALA A 79 17.95 -5.00 10.62
N ASP A 80 16.84 -5.71 10.88
CA ASP A 80 15.51 -5.19 10.60
C ASP A 80 15.21 -3.94 11.45
N LEU A 81 14.91 -2.83 10.78
CA LEU A 81 14.57 -1.55 11.39
C LEU A 81 13.08 -1.28 11.27
N THR A 82 12.49 -0.64 12.28
CA THR A 82 11.09 -0.23 12.31
C THR A 82 10.98 1.25 12.66
N PHE A 83 10.39 2.03 11.74
CA PHE A 83 10.00 3.40 12.01
C PHE A 83 8.74 3.44 12.89
N THR A 84 8.75 4.28 13.92
CA THR A 84 7.62 4.44 14.85
C THR A 84 6.67 5.57 14.47
N ASP A 85 7.06 6.42 13.52
CA ASP A 85 6.25 7.49 12.96
C ASP A 85 6.40 7.54 11.44
N ASN A 86 5.41 8.13 10.77
CA ASN A 86 5.43 8.31 9.32
C ASN A 86 6.18 9.61 8.96
N SER A 87 6.59 9.76 7.71
CA SER A 87 7.32 10.95 7.26
C SER A 87 6.42 12.14 6.90
N SER A 88 5.09 12.06 7.04
CA SER A 88 4.20 13.14 6.55
C SER A 88 4.29 14.45 7.34
N TRP A 89 4.81 14.40 8.57
CA TRP A 89 4.92 15.56 9.47
C TRP A 89 6.19 16.39 9.24
N ILE A 90 7.20 15.84 8.56
CA ILE A 90 8.43 16.58 8.22
C ILE A 90 8.26 17.34 6.91
N ARG A 91 8.96 18.48 6.76
CA ARG A 91 8.85 19.39 5.61
C ARG A 91 9.05 18.67 4.27
N SER A 92 10.06 17.81 4.17
CA SER A 92 10.40 17.06 2.95
C SER A 92 9.49 15.86 2.68
N ARG A 93 8.62 15.50 3.63
CA ARG A 93 7.76 14.31 3.59
C ARG A 93 8.50 12.98 3.39
N LYS A 94 9.82 12.98 3.59
CA LYS A 94 10.72 11.84 3.37
C LYS A 94 11.76 11.81 4.49
N PHE A 95 12.28 10.62 4.75
CA PHE A 95 13.44 10.40 5.60
C PHE A 95 14.58 9.80 4.78
N ARG A 96 15.80 9.87 5.34
CA ARG A 96 16.96 9.08 4.92
C ARG A 96 17.48 8.32 6.13
N LEU A 97 18.15 7.18 5.91
CA LEU A 97 18.99 6.57 6.94
C LEU A 97 20.39 7.14 6.82
N GLY A 98 20.99 7.46 7.97
CA GLY A 98 22.38 7.87 8.09
C GLY A 98 23.18 6.84 8.91
N LEU A 99 24.47 6.74 8.62
CA LEU A 99 25.43 5.99 9.43
C LEU A 99 26.56 6.92 9.84
N LYS A 100 26.87 6.94 11.13
CA LYS A 100 28.02 7.66 11.68
C LYS A 100 28.79 6.80 12.65
N VAL A 101 30.07 7.10 12.87
CA VAL A 101 30.88 6.38 13.84
C VAL A 101 30.30 6.55 15.25
N SER A 102 30.16 5.45 15.99
CA SER A 102 29.72 5.48 17.38
C SER A 102 30.78 6.15 18.26
N SER A 103 30.33 6.91 19.27
CA SER A 103 31.23 7.57 20.22
C SER A 103 32.22 6.58 20.88
N GLY A 104 33.49 6.98 21.00
CA GLY A 104 34.57 6.17 21.58
C GLY A 104 35.26 5.19 20.60
N PHE A 105 34.86 5.18 19.33
CA PHE A 105 35.52 4.39 18.28
C PHE A 105 36.27 5.29 17.30
N CYS A 106 37.45 4.83 16.85
CA CYS A 106 38.26 5.53 15.83
C CYS A 106 38.56 7.01 16.15
N GLU A 107 38.78 7.34 17.43
CA GLU A 107 39.13 8.70 17.85
C GLU A 107 40.38 9.21 17.11
N GLY A 108 40.29 10.41 16.54
CA GLY A 108 41.38 11.01 15.74
C GLY A 108 41.41 10.60 14.26
N MET A 109 40.52 9.71 13.81
CA MET A 109 40.39 9.33 12.39
C MET A 109 39.06 9.83 11.83
N ARG A 110 39.10 10.63 10.75
CA ARG A 110 37.88 11.10 10.08
C ARG A 110 37.35 10.02 9.14
N ILE A 111 36.27 9.37 9.54
CA ILE A 111 35.43 8.53 8.68
C ILE A 111 34.22 9.37 8.27
N ARG A 112 33.97 9.49 6.96
CA ARG A 112 32.80 10.22 6.44
C ARG A 112 31.53 9.41 6.73
N GLU A 113 30.48 10.11 7.15
CA GLU A 113 29.17 9.50 7.36
C GLU A 113 28.59 8.99 6.04
N ALA A 114 27.69 8.02 6.11
CA ALA A 114 26.94 7.56 4.95
C ALA A 114 25.48 7.99 5.07
N LYS A 115 24.80 8.17 3.94
CA LYS A 115 23.35 8.39 3.87
C LYS A 115 22.74 7.59 2.73
N THR A 116 21.48 7.19 2.90
CA THR A 116 20.69 6.57 1.82
C THR A 116 20.03 7.62 0.94
N GLU A 117 19.44 7.15 -0.16
CA GLU A 117 18.41 7.90 -0.87
C GLU A 117 17.20 8.18 0.03
N ALA A 118 16.48 9.26 -0.31
CA ALA A 118 15.31 9.69 0.45
C ALA A 118 14.07 8.83 0.13
N PHE A 119 13.39 8.34 1.16
CA PHE A 119 12.19 7.51 1.03
C PHE A 119 11.05 7.99 1.91
N THR A 120 9.81 7.71 1.48
CA THR A 120 8.61 8.02 2.26
C THR A 120 8.30 6.88 3.21
N VAL A 121 8.17 7.19 4.49
CA VAL A 121 7.65 6.26 5.50
C VAL A 121 6.17 6.52 5.66
N LYS A 122 5.35 5.54 5.32
CA LYS A 122 3.89 5.65 5.42
C LYS A 122 3.41 5.07 6.74
N ASP A 123 2.32 5.64 7.23
CA ASP A 123 1.61 5.11 8.38
C ASP A 123 1.00 3.75 8.02
N HIS A 124 1.16 2.76 8.90
CA HIS A 124 0.65 1.40 8.70
C HIS A 124 -0.89 1.36 8.49
N ARG A 125 -1.64 2.36 8.99
CA ARG A 125 -3.07 2.51 8.72
C ARG A 125 -3.37 2.57 7.22
N GLY A 126 -2.48 3.16 6.43
CA GLY A 126 -2.62 3.25 4.98
C GLY A 126 -2.63 1.87 4.29
N GLU A 127 -1.87 0.91 4.81
CA GLU A 127 -1.83 -0.46 4.26
C GLU A 127 -3.06 -1.26 4.66
N LEU A 128 -3.48 -1.18 5.94
CA LEU A 128 -4.70 -1.85 6.39
C LEU A 128 -5.94 -1.37 5.62
N TYR A 129 -5.99 -0.07 5.28
CA TYR A 129 -7.13 0.54 4.59
C TYR A 129 -6.98 0.65 3.07
N LYS A 130 -5.95 0.01 2.50
CA LYS A 130 -5.70 0.05 1.06
C LYS A 130 -6.87 -0.53 0.27
N LYS A 131 -7.21 0.13 -0.83
CA LYS A 131 -8.20 -0.36 -1.80
C LYS A 131 -7.57 -1.48 -2.63
N HIS A 132 -8.33 -2.54 -2.89
CA HIS A 132 -7.84 -3.65 -3.70
C HIS A 132 -8.10 -3.35 -5.17
N TYR A 133 -7.12 -3.63 -6.04
CA TYR A 133 -7.23 -3.48 -7.49
C TYR A 133 -6.71 -4.75 -8.19
N PRO A 134 -7.58 -5.54 -8.86
CA PRO A 134 -9.03 -5.45 -8.79
C PRO A 134 -9.55 -5.86 -7.40
N PRO A 135 -10.74 -5.39 -6.99
CA PRO A 135 -11.39 -5.91 -5.80
C PRO A 135 -11.88 -7.34 -6.03
N ALA A 136 -11.96 -8.14 -4.97
CA ALA A 136 -12.53 -9.49 -4.98
C ALA A 136 -14.02 -9.47 -4.56
N LEU A 137 -14.82 -10.43 -5.03
CA LEU A 137 -16.25 -10.53 -4.67
C LEU A 137 -16.48 -10.58 -3.15
N THR A 138 -15.60 -11.28 -2.44
CA THR A 138 -15.65 -11.47 -0.98
C THR A 138 -15.02 -10.32 -0.19
N ASP A 139 -14.44 -9.32 -0.85
CA ASP A 139 -13.92 -8.16 -0.15
C ASP A 139 -15.04 -7.42 0.57
N GLU A 140 -14.75 -6.90 1.76
CA GLU A 140 -15.66 -6.00 2.43
C GLU A 140 -15.91 -4.74 1.58
N VAL A 141 -17.11 -4.20 1.64
CA VAL A 141 -17.55 -3.10 0.77
C VAL A 141 -16.70 -1.82 0.90
N TRP A 142 -16.06 -1.62 2.06
CA TRP A 142 -15.14 -0.51 2.26
C TRP A 142 -13.81 -0.66 1.51
N ARG A 143 -13.54 -1.80 0.85
CA ARG A 143 -12.42 -1.94 -0.11
C ARG A 143 -12.67 -1.23 -1.43
N LEU A 144 -13.92 -0.87 -1.73
CA LEU A 144 -14.26 -0.07 -2.90
C LEU A 144 -13.84 1.39 -2.74
N GLU A 145 -13.68 2.06 -3.87
CA GLU A 145 -13.35 3.48 -3.89
C GLU A 145 -14.50 4.30 -3.32
N LYS A 146 -14.19 5.47 -2.76
CA LYS A 146 -15.15 6.41 -2.13
C LYS A 146 -15.86 5.89 -0.87
N ILE A 147 -15.68 4.63 -0.47
CA ILE A 147 -16.22 4.07 0.78
C ILE A 147 -15.10 3.93 1.80
N GLY A 148 -15.02 4.79 2.82
CA GLY A 148 -14.06 4.62 3.91
C GLY A 148 -14.51 3.56 4.92
N LYS A 149 -13.58 2.76 5.46
CA LYS A 149 -13.87 1.86 6.60
C LYS A 149 -14.42 2.69 7.76
N ASP A 150 -15.47 2.20 8.40
CA ASP A 150 -16.24 2.86 9.46
C ASP A 150 -16.80 4.26 9.13
N GLY A 151 -16.75 4.65 7.84
CA GLY A 151 -17.30 5.89 7.31
C GLY A 151 -18.82 5.88 7.20
N SER A 152 -19.39 7.03 6.84
CA SER A 152 -20.84 7.21 6.71
C SER A 152 -21.48 6.25 5.70
N PHE A 153 -20.89 6.10 4.52
CA PHE A 153 -21.38 5.16 3.49
C PHE A 153 -21.26 3.71 3.94
N HIS A 154 -20.12 3.32 4.52
CA HIS A 154 -19.93 1.97 5.04
C HIS A 154 -21.02 1.59 6.03
N LYS A 155 -21.26 2.44 7.04
CA LYS A 155 -22.31 2.22 8.04
C LYS A 155 -23.72 2.11 7.44
N ARG A 156 -24.04 2.94 6.43
CA ARG A 156 -25.34 2.89 5.74
C ARG A 156 -25.52 1.59 4.94
N LEU A 157 -24.48 1.17 4.22
CA LEU A 157 -24.48 -0.07 3.43
C LEU A 157 -24.61 -1.29 4.34
N THR A 158 -23.80 -1.39 5.40
CA THR A 158 -23.88 -2.48 6.38
C THR A 158 -25.26 -2.54 7.03
N LYS A 159 -25.85 -1.39 7.40
CA LYS A 159 -27.22 -1.33 7.95
C LYS A 159 -28.28 -1.84 6.95
N ALA A 160 -28.04 -1.68 5.65
CA ALA A 160 -28.88 -2.20 4.59
C ALA A 160 -28.56 -3.66 4.20
N GLY A 161 -27.64 -4.33 4.90
CA GLY A 161 -27.20 -5.70 4.61
C GLY A 161 -26.22 -5.83 3.45
N ILE A 162 -25.61 -4.72 3.01
CA ILE A 162 -24.63 -4.69 1.91
C ILE A 162 -23.24 -4.63 2.53
N CYS A 163 -22.58 -5.78 2.61
CA CYS A 163 -21.33 -5.94 3.35
C CYS A 163 -20.14 -6.27 2.45
N SER A 164 -20.39 -6.80 1.25
CA SER A 164 -19.36 -7.24 0.31
C SER A 164 -19.40 -6.49 -1.03
N VAL A 165 -18.34 -6.65 -1.82
CA VAL A 165 -18.30 -6.17 -3.22
C VAL A 165 -19.34 -6.89 -4.08
N GLU A 166 -19.57 -8.19 -3.85
CA GLU A 166 -20.63 -8.95 -4.53
C GLU A 166 -22.02 -8.35 -4.29
N ASP A 167 -22.36 -7.99 -3.04
CA ASP A 167 -23.64 -7.38 -2.70
C ASP A 167 -23.85 -6.04 -3.46
N VAL A 168 -22.78 -5.24 -3.55
CA VAL A 168 -22.82 -3.98 -4.30
C VAL A 168 -23.06 -4.24 -5.78
N LEU A 169 -22.30 -5.15 -6.39
CA LEU A 169 -22.42 -5.45 -7.81
C LEU A 169 -23.81 -5.99 -8.15
N GLN A 170 -24.33 -6.94 -7.37
CA GLN A 170 -25.69 -7.46 -7.53
C GLN A 170 -26.75 -6.37 -7.44
N LEU A 171 -26.60 -5.42 -6.50
CA LEU A 171 -27.57 -4.33 -6.37
C LEU A 171 -27.40 -3.27 -7.47
N VAL A 172 -26.19 -3.03 -7.98
CA VAL A 172 -25.96 -2.16 -9.14
C VAL A 172 -26.66 -2.71 -10.38
N VAL A 173 -26.63 -4.03 -10.59
CA VAL A 173 -27.32 -4.68 -11.72
C VAL A 173 -28.83 -4.65 -11.53
N ARG A 174 -29.33 -5.04 -10.34
CA ARG A 174 -30.76 -5.21 -10.09
C ARG A 174 -31.52 -3.90 -9.87
N ASP A 175 -30.95 -2.98 -9.10
CA ASP A 175 -31.61 -1.73 -8.70
C ASP A 175 -30.58 -0.65 -8.29
N PRO A 176 -29.94 0.00 -9.28
CA PRO A 176 -28.91 1.00 -9.01
C PRO A 176 -29.47 2.24 -8.28
N GLN A 177 -30.76 2.56 -8.47
CA GLN A 177 -31.41 3.69 -7.79
C GLN A 177 -31.58 3.43 -6.30
N ARG A 178 -31.94 2.21 -5.90
CA ARG A 178 -31.98 1.82 -4.49
C ARG A 178 -30.61 1.92 -3.82
N LEU A 179 -29.54 1.46 -4.48
CA LEU A 179 -28.19 1.61 -3.94
C LEU A 179 -27.82 3.10 -3.75
N ARG A 180 -28.14 3.95 -4.75
CA ARG A 180 -27.96 5.40 -4.62
C ARG A 180 -28.73 5.99 -3.46
N ASN A 181 -29.99 5.59 -3.27
CA ASN A 181 -30.83 6.07 -2.18
C ASN A 181 -30.26 5.68 -0.80
N ILE A 182 -29.70 4.46 -0.67
CA ILE A 182 -29.03 4.01 0.56
C ILE A 182 -27.79 4.86 0.86
N LEU A 183 -26.98 5.16 -0.16
CA LEU A 183 -25.79 6.01 -0.03
C LEU A 183 -26.18 7.47 0.30
N GLY A 184 -27.31 7.94 -0.24
CA GLY A 184 -27.92 9.23 0.05
C GLY A 184 -27.18 10.41 -0.58
N SER A 185 -27.57 11.63 -0.20
CA SER A 185 -27.11 12.89 -0.82
C SER A 185 -25.61 13.16 -0.75
N GLY A 186 -24.87 12.50 0.15
CA GLY A 186 -23.42 12.61 0.20
C GLY A 186 -22.72 12.00 -1.01
N MET A 187 -23.39 11.10 -1.74
CA MET A 187 -22.86 10.44 -2.93
C MET A 187 -23.13 11.29 -4.16
N SER A 188 -22.10 12.02 -4.63
CA SER A 188 -22.19 12.79 -5.88
C SER A 188 -22.15 11.87 -7.10
N ASN A 189 -22.56 12.38 -8.28
CA ASN A 189 -22.51 11.63 -9.53
C ASN A 189 -21.09 11.13 -9.85
N LYS A 190 -20.09 11.99 -9.68
CA LYS A 190 -18.69 11.64 -9.89
C LYS A 190 -18.19 10.57 -8.91
N MET A 191 -18.61 10.63 -7.65
CA MET A 191 -18.24 9.60 -6.67
C MET A 191 -18.90 8.26 -7.00
N TRP A 192 -20.16 8.30 -7.44
CA TRP A 192 -20.91 7.13 -7.87
C TRP A 192 -20.26 6.44 -9.08
N GLU A 193 -19.90 7.20 -10.11
CA GLU A 193 -19.22 6.68 -11.30
C GLU A 193 -17.94 5.96 -10.92
N VAL A 194 -17.06 6.61 -10.15
CA VAL A 194 -15.80 6.00 -9.70
C VAL A 194 -16.01 4.75 -8.84
N LEU A 195 -17.02 4.76 -7.95
CA LEU A 195 -17.38 3.59 -7.14
C LEU A 195 -17.76 2.41 -8.04
N VAL A 196 -18.67 2.62 -8.99
CA VAL A 196 -19.23 1.57 -9.84
C VAL A 196 -18.18 1.07 -10.84
N GLU A 197 -17.41 1.96 -11.45
CA GLU A 197 -16.30 1.60 -12.35
C GLU A 197 -15.28 0.73 -11.61
N HIS A 198 -14.86 1.13 -10.41
CA HIS A 198 -13.93 0.35 -9.61
C HIS A 198 -14.52 -1.03 -9.24
N ALA A 199 -15.77 -1.09 -8.77
CA ALA A 199 -16.43 -2.36 -8.46
C ALA A 199 -16.49 -3.30 -9.69
N LYS A 200 -16.76 -2.75 -10.88
CA LYS A 200 -16.82 -3.51 -12.14
C LYS A 200 -15.47 -4.06 -12.63
N THR A 201 -14.36 -3.60 -12.08
CA THR A 201 -13.05 -4.24 -12.33
C THR A 201 -12.90 -5.60 -11.62
N CYS A 202 -13.83 -5.95 -10.72
CA CYS A 202 -13.85 -7.23 -10.03
C CYS A 202 -13.92 -8.41 -11.01
N VAL A 203 -13.06 -9.41 -10.79
CA VAL A 203 -13.06 -10.64 -11.58
C VAL A 203 -14.16 -11.57 -11.06
N LEU A 204 -15.12 -11.92 -11.92
CA LEU A 204 -16.21 -12.82 -11.56
C LEU A 204 -15.72 -14.27 -11.49
N SER A 205 -16.28 -15.06 -10.57
CA SER A 205 -15.86 -16.46 -10.35
C SER A 205 -16.27 -17.44 -11.46
N GLY A 206 -17.05 -16.99 -12.46
CA GLY A 206 -17.61 -17.84 -13.52
C GLY A 206 -18.80 -18.70 -13.07
N LYS A 207 -19.32 -18.50 -11.85
CA LYS A 207 -20.51 -19.19 -11.35
C LYS A 207 -21.73 -18.67 -12.11
N LEU A 208 -22.56 -19.61 -12.56
CA LEU A 208 -23.80 -19.33 -13.25
C LEU A 208 -24.99 -19.79 -12.40
N TYR A 209 -26.07 -19.02 -12.44
CA TYR A 209 -27.37 -19.36 -11.87
C TYR A 209 -28.34 -19.61 -13.02
N VAL A 210 -29.06 -20.72 -12.98
CA VAL A 210 -30.08 -21.04 -13.99
C VAL A 210 -31.45 -21.01 -13.33
N TYR A 211 -32.33 -20.17 -13.85
CA TYR A 211 -33.73 -20.08 -13.43
C TYR A 211 -34.63 -20.72 -14.49
N TYR A 212 -35.46 -21.67 -14.08
CA TYR A 212 -36.48 -22.28 -14.93
C TYR A 212 -37.86 -21.76 -14.48
N PRO A 213 -38.61 -21.06 -15.34
CA PRO A 213 -39.93 -20.53 -15.02
C PRO A 213 -41.03 -21.59 -15.01
N ASP A 214 -40.79 -22.76 -15.61
CA ASP A 214 -41.73 -23.89 -15.72
C ASP A 214 -41.04 -25.19 -15.29
N ASP A 215 -41.81 -26.10 -14.69
CA ASP A 215 -41.36 -27.42 -14.20
C ASP A 215 -40.86 -28.31 -15.33
N ALA A 216 -41.34 -28.10 -16.56
CA ALA A 216 -40.89 -28.81 -17.75
C ALA A 216 -39.44 -28.45 -18.16
N ARG A 217 -38.86 -27.38 -17.61
CA ARG A 217 -37.47 -26.92 -17.86
C ARG A 217 -37.11 -26.70 -19.35
N ASN A 218 -38.11 -26.45 -20.19
CA ASN A 218 -37.92 -26.21 -21.62
C ASN A 218 -37.14 -24.92 -21.94
N VAL A 219 -37.25 -23.92 -21.05
CA VAL A 219 -36.58 -22.62 -21.15
C VAL A 219 -35.89 -22.30 -19.84
N GLY A 220 -34.58 -22.06 -19.84
CA GLY A 220 -33.82 -21.61 -18.68
C GLY A 220 -33.22 -20.24 -18.93
N VAL A 221 -33.23 -19.36 -17.93
CA VAL A 221 -32.55 -18.06 -17.97
C VAL A 221 -31.27 -18.17 -17.15
N VAL A 222 -30.14 -17.79 -17.74
CA VAL A 222 -28.82 -17.93 -17.14
C VAL A 222 -28.30 -16.57 -16.72
N PHE A 223 -27.91 -16.46 -15.45
CA PHE A 223 -27.32 -15.26 -14.85
C PHE A 223 -25.91 -15.54 -14.34
N ASN A 224 -25.04 -14.53 -14.34
CA ASN A 224 -23.72 -14.64 -13.73
C ASN A 224 -23.76 -14.38 -12.21
N ASN A 225 -22.59 -14.38 -11.59
CA ASN A 225 -22.36 -14.06 -10.17
C ASN A 225 -23.05 -12.79 -9.65
N ILE A 226 -23.25 -11.79 -10.50
CA ILE A 226 -23.81 -10.49 -10.15
C ILE A 226 -25.25 -10.33 -10.61
N TYR A 227 -25.89 -11.45 -10.99
CA TYR A 227 -27.25 -11.52 -11.54
C TYR A 227 -27.47 -10.76 -12.85
N GLU A 228 -26.40 -10.55 -13.61
CA GLU A 228 -26.50 -10.04 -14.97
C GLU A 228 -26.81 -11.19 -15.93
N LEU A 229 -27.71 -10.93 -16.89
CA LEU A 229 -28.15 -11.90 -17.89
C LEU A 229 -26.95 -12.37 -18.72
N SER A 230 -26.61 -13.64 -18.61
CA SER A 230 -25.53 -14.28 -19.38
C SER A 230 -26.05 -14.96 -20.63
N GLY A 231 -27.26 -15.50 -20.59
CA GLY A 231 -27.85 -16.19 -21.73
C GLY A 231 -29.16 -16.91 -21.43
N LEU A 232 -29.59 -17.70 -22.40
CA LEU A 232 -30.84 -18.47 -22.40
C LEU A 232 -30.53 -19.92 -22.77
N ILE A 233 -31.20 -20.87 -22.13
CA ILE A 233 -31.19 -22.28 -22.49
C ILE A 233 -32.54 -22.64 -23.09
N THR A 234 -32.58 -23.11 -24.33
CA THR A 234 -33.81 -23.63 -24.97
C THR A 234 -33.49 -24.89 -25.75
N ASN A 235 -34.36 -25.90 -25.65
CA ASN A 235 -34.15 -27.19 -26.31
C ASN A 235 -32.74 -27.77 -26.02
N ASP A 236 -32.30 -27.69 -24.77
CA ASP A 236 -30.97 -28.12 -24.30
C ASP A 236 -29.76 -27.40 -24.94
N GLN A 237 -29.98 -26.27 -25.60
CA GLN A 237 -28.91 -25.44 -26.19
C GLN A 237 -28.78 -24.10 -25.48
N TYR A 238 -27.53 -23.69 -25.24
CA TYR A 238 -27.21 -22.39 -24.65
C TYR A 238 -27.00 -21.32 -25.73
N TYR A 239 -27.66 -20.18 -25.54
CA TYR A 239 -27.54 -18.98 -26.36
C TYR A 239 -27.01 -17.85 -25.50
N SER A 240 -25.89 -17.25 -25.90
CA SER A 240 -25.30 -16.11 -25.18
C SER A 240 -26.22 -14.88 -25.25
N ALA A 241 -26.27 -14.07 -24.20
CA ALA A 241 -27.03 -12.83 -24.19
C ALA A 241 -26.66 -11.90 -25.36
N ASP A 242 -25.41 -11.91 -25.83
CA ASP A 242 -24.98 -11.12 -27.00
C ASP A 242 -25.63 -11.56 -28.31
N SER A 243 -26.09 -12.82 -28.38
CA SER A 243 -26.78 -13.38 -29.55
C SER A 243 -28.30 -13.23 -29.49
N LEU A 244 -28.85 -12.75 -28.37
CA LEU A 244 -30.29 -12.53 -28.18
C LEU A 244 -30.71 -11.15 -28.72
N SER A 245 -31.90 -11.08 -29.32
CA SER A 245 -32.50 -9.80 -29.72
C SER A 245 -32.98 -8.99 -28.51
N ASP A 246 -33.18 -7.69 -28.68
CA ASP A 246 -33.71 -6.82 -27.61
C ASP A 246 -35.12 -7.23 -27.15
N SER A 247 -35.90 -7.87 -28.03
CA SER A 247 -37.21 -8.44 -27.67
C SER A 247 -37.13 -9.73 -26.85
N GLN A 248 -35.97 -10.38 -26.83
CA GLN A 248 -35.70 -11.60 -26.06
C GLN A 248 -35.00 -11.31 -24.73
N LYS A 249 -34.38 -10.13 -24.58
CA LYS A 249 -33.73 -9.65 -23.36
C LYS A 249 -34.74 -8.99 -22.43
#